data_AF-A0A7Z1DW16-F1
#
_entry.id   AF-A0A7Z1DW16-F1
#
_cell.length_a   1.000
_cell.length_b   1.000
_cell.length_c   1.000
_cell.angle_alpha   90.00
_cell.angle_beta   90.00
_cell.angle_gamma   90.00
#
_symmetry.space_group_name_H-M   'P 1'
#
loop_
_entity.id
_entity.type
_entity.pdbx_description
1 polymer ?
#
loop_
_entity_poly.entity_id
_entity_poly.type
_entity_poly.pdbx_seq_one_letter_code
_entity_poly.pdbx_strand_id
1 'polypeptide(L)'
;MEINSALFQTKQVAQDFGSFGTWMSLRSGYKYAALRLNRYACFLQEIERQWRCVPEADSLVRSFGPEYMRRHRLFTQWLGEVHSLTVSTEAFRHAAESRQIQNLMDQLPANSSYRQLAEDYLRVLEQRHAAGRTSLRSVRLALTPAIALLKAAGHSILGQRHLNRYLEAKPGQRAALTGFISHLRKQHAYELTMPAKSSLPNQRKRIEKRLLELLETGVKSQTAKKEWIYLGLRYFHNVTARKAQKAVSGARQPALSQGINAHLEGKIYWLPAFPAPSDALSAGH
;
A
#
# COMPACT_ATOMS: atom_id res chain seq x y z
N MET A 1 24.01 13.43 -44.09
CA MET A 1 24.71 12.58 -43.11
C MET A 1 24.59 11.16 -43.63
N GLU A 2 25.67 10.55 -44.08
CA GLU A 2 25.64 9.14 -44.51
C GLU A 2 25.46 8.27 -43.25
N ILE A 3 24.27 7.70 -43.11
CA ILE A 3 23.95 6.76 -42.04
C ILE A 3 24.48 5.40 -42.49
N ASN A 4 25.22 4.71 -41.62
CA ASN A 4 25.94 3.47 -41.91
C ASN A 4 24.97 2.29 -42.09
N SER A 5 24.22 2.30 -43.20
CA SER A 5 23.16 1.34 -43.55
C SER A 5 23.70 -0.03 -43.98
N ALA A 6 25.01 -0.14 -44.23
CA ALA A 6 25.71 -1.38 -44.56
C ALA A 6 25.76 -2.40 -43.40
N LEU A 7 25.31 -2.02 -42.20
CA LEU A 7 25.30 -2.86 -41.00
C LEU A 7 24.12 -3.85 -40.92
N PHE A 8 23.15 -3.75 -41.84
CA PHE A 8 21.92 -4.54 -41.81
C PHE A 8 21.82 -5.47 -43.02
N GLN A 9 21.34 -6.70 -42.78
CA GLN A 9 21.17 -7.71 -43.83
C GLN A 9 19.87 -7.50 -44.63
N THR A 10 18.90 -6.79 -44.04
CA THR A 10 17.56 -6.59 -44.57
C THR A 10 17.38 -5.14 -44.99
N LYS A 11 16.98 -4.93 -46.25
CA LYS A 11 16.74 -3.59 -46.81
C LYS A 11 15.73 -2.78 -46.00
N GLN A 12 14.70 -3.44 -45.45
CA GLN A 12 13.69 -2.78 -44.62
C GLN A 12 14.29 -2.20 -43.33
N VAL A 13 15.09 -2.98 -42.60
CA VAL A 13 15.72 -2.51 -41.36
C VAL A 13 16.74 -1.40 -41.63
N ALA A 14 17.45 -1.48 -42.76
CA ALA A 14 18.35 -0.41 -43.20
C ALA A 14 17.61 0.91 -43.48
N GLN A 15 16.43 0.84 -44.13
CA GLN A 15 15.56 1.99 -44.36
C GLN A 15 14.96 2.55 -43.06
N ASP A 16 14.56 1.67 -42.15
CA ASP A 16 14.05 2.03 -40.82
C ASP A 16 15.13 2.74 -39.99
N PHE A 17 16.38 2.25 -40.02
CA PHE A 17 17.51 2.92 -39.37
C PHE A 17 17.83 4.28 -39.98
N GLY A 18 17.78 4.41 -41.30
CA GLY A 18 17.95 5.68 -42.02
C GLY A 18 16.87 6.70 -41.64
N SER A 19 15.62 6.25 -41.57
CA SER A 19 14.47 7.05 -41.15
C SER A 19 14.58 7.48 -39.70
N PHE A 20 14.99 6.57 -38.80
CA PHE A 20 15.26 6.86 -37.40
C PHE A 20 16.37 7.90 -37.23
N GLY A 21 17.50 7.76 -37.95
CA GLY A 21 18.61 8.70 -37.87
C GLY A 21 18.26 10.10 -38.37
N THR A 22 17.46 10.19 -39.43
CA THR A 22 16.92 11.45 -39.94
C THR A 22 16.01 12.12 -38.91
N TRP A 23 15.05 11.37 -38.37
CA TRP A 23 14.14 11.85 -37.33
C TRP A 23 14.87 12.31 -36.07
N MET A 24 15.86 11.54 -35.62
CA MET A 24 16.66 11.86 -34.43
C MET A 24 17.50 13.12 -34.64
N SER A 25 18.08 13.28 -35.83
CA SER A 25 18.89 14.44 -36.19
C SER A 25 18.06 15.73 -36.23
N LEU A 26 16.85 15.66 -36.78
CA LEU A 26 15.91 16.79 -36.81
C LEU A 26 15.46 17.21 -35.41
N ARG A 27 15.28 16.25 -34.49
CA ARG A 27 14.73 16.52 -33.16
C ARG A 27 15.77 16.92 -32.11
N SER A 28 16.95 16.30 -32.12
CA SER A 28 17.97 16.45 -31.07
C SER A 28 19.25 17.11 -31.56
N GLY A 29 19.33 17.44 -32.85
CA GLY A 29 20.50 18.02 -33.51
C GLY A 29 21.47 16.96 -34.02
N TYR A 30 22.05 17.22 -35.20
CA TYR A 30 22.92 16.30 -35.92
C TYR A 30 24.12 15.78 -35.10
N LYS A 31 24.76 16.66 -34.31
CA LYS A 31 25.93 16.28 -33.48
C LYS A 31 25.56 15.30 -32.36
N TYR A 32 24.38 15.49 -31.75
CA TYR A 32 23.86 14.60 -30.72
C TYR A 32 23.39 13.25 -31.30
N ALA A 33 22.73 13.30 -32.46
CA ALA A 33 22.28 12.11 -33.16
C ALA A 33 23.46 11.21 -33.58
N ALA A 34 24.53 11.80 -34.13
CA ALA A 34 25.72 11.05 -34.55
C ALA A 34 26.39 10.26 -33.41
N LEU A 35 26.49 10.85 -32.21
CA LEU A 35 27.09 10.18 -31.05
C LEU A 35 26.26 9.00 -30.54
N ARG A 36 24.93 9.02 -30.74
CA ARG A 36 24.02 7.99 -30.24
C ARG A 36 23.62 6.96 -31.29
N LEU A 37 23.66 7.31 -32.57
CA LEU A 37 23.24 6.45 -33.68
C LEU A 37 23.96 5.10 -33.67
N ASN A 38 25.25 5.06 -33.36
CA ASN A 38 26.01 3.80 -33.24
C ASN A 38 25.46 2.87 -32.16
N ARG A 39 24.99 3.40 -31.02
CA ARG A 39 24.39 2.58 -29.95
C ARG A 39 23.04 2.00 -30.38
N TYR A 40 22.26 2.76 -31.15
CA TYR A 40 21.00 2.27 -31.71
C TYR A 40 21.22 1.30 -32.87
N ALA A 41 22.33 1.38 -33.61
CA ALA A 41 22.67 0.42 -34.65
C ALA A 41 22.77 -1.01 -34.08
N CYS A 42 23.49 -1.19 -32.96
CA CYS A 42 23.57 -2.49 -32.28
C CYS A 42 22.18 -3.00 -31.86
N PHE A 43 21.31 -2.12 -31.39
CA PHE A 43 19.95 -2.48 -30.99
C PHE A 43 19.08 -2.91 -32.17
N LEU A 44 19.16 -2.22 -33.32
CA LEU A 44 18.43 -2.65 -34.53
C LEU A 44 18.99 -3.94 -35.12
N GLN A 45 20.29 -4.23 -34.95
CA GLN A 45 20.85 -5.53 -35.33
C GLN A 45 20.29 -6.67 -34.47
N GLU A 46 20.06 -6.45 -33.16
CA GLU A 46 19.38 -7.42 -32.30
C GLU A 46 17.94 -7.66 -32.77
N ILE A 47 17.22 -6.59 -33.15
CA ILE A 47 15.88 -6.67 -33.72
C ILE A 47 15.87 -7.44 -35.05
N GLU A 48 16.78 -7.12 -35.95
CA GLU A 48 16.93 -7.80 -37.24
C GLU A 48 17.22 -9.29 -37.05
N ARG A 49 18.07 -9.65 -36.10
CA ARG A 49 18.38 -11.06 -35.81
C ARG A 49 17.17 -11.85 -35.35
N GLN A 50 16.25 -11.21 -34.62
CA GLN A 50 15.08 -11.88 -34.04
C GLN A 50 13.85 -11.87 -34.96
N TRP A 51 13.59 -10.78 -35.68
CA TRP A 51 12.37 -10.63 -36.48
C TRP A 51 12.61 -10.34 -37.97
N ARG A 52 13.84 -10.03 -38.39
CA ARG A 52 14.22 -9.57 -39.74
C ARG A 52 13.47 -8.31 -40.23
N CYS A 53 12.62 -7.75 -39.40
CA CYS A 53 11.94 -6.47 -39.58
C CYS A 53 11.81 -5.80 -38.21
N VAL A 54 11.42 -4.53 -38.18
CA VAL A 54 11.11 -3.85 -36.93
C VAL A 54 9.67 -4.23 -36.51
N PRO A 55 9.49 -5.05 -35.45
CA PRO A 55 8.16 -5.51 -35.05
C PRO A 55 7.41 -4.45 -34.26
N GLU A 56 6.13 -4.69 -34.01
CA GLU A 56 5.30 -3.80 -33.18
C GLU A 56 5.87 -3.63 -31.77
N ALA A 57 5.62 -2.47 -31.17
CA ALA A 57 6.22 -2.15 -29.87
C ALA A 57 5.80 -3.09 -28.73
N ASP A 58 4.60 -3.65 -28.78
CA ASP A 58 4.17 -4.64 -27.78
C ASP A 58 5.04 -5.90 -27.83
N SER A 59 5.46 -6.32 -29.03
CA SER A 59 6.38 -7.44 -29.22
C SER A 59 7.79 -7.10 -28.72
N LEU A 60 8.24 -5.86 -28.91
CA LEU A 60 9.51 -5.37 -28.35
C LEU A 60 9.49 -5.32 -26.82
N VAL A 61 8.41 -4.80 -26.22
CA VAL A 61 8.26 -4.71 -24.76
C VAL A 61 8.17 -6.10 -24.13
N ARG A 62 7.50 -7.06 -24.79
CA ARG A 62 7.45 -8.45 -24.34
C ARG A 62 8.81 -9.14 -24.39
N SER A 63 9.60 -8.94 -25.46
CA SER A 63 10.90 -9.61 -25.63
C SER A 63 12.02 -8.98 -24.77
N PHE A 64 12.19 -7.65 -24.83
CA PHE A 64 13.30 -6.97 -24.15
C PHE A 64 12.95 -6.47 -22.75
N GLY A 65 11.66 -6.37 -22.44
CA GLY A 65 11.17 -5.87 -21.17
C GLY A 65 11.14 -4.32 -21.06
N PRO A 66 10.24 -3.78 -20.23
CA PRO A 66 10.05 -2.33 -20.06
C PRO A 66 11.29 -1.51 -19.70
N GLU A 67 12.20 -2.03 -18.89
CA GLU A 67 13.39 -1.28 -18.46
C GLU A 67 14.39 -1.09 -19.60
N TYR A 68 14.56 -2.11 -20.44
CA TYR A 68 15.43 -2.02 -21.62
C TYR A 68 14.86 -1.05 -22.65
N MET A 69 13.54 -1.10 -22.88
CA MET A 69 12.86 -0.17 -23.77
C MET A 69 12.89 1.28 -23.25
N ARG A 70 12.84 1.50 -21.93
CA ARG A 70 13.04 2.84 -21.33
C ARG A 70 14.44 3.41 -21.61
N ARG A 71 15.48 2.58 -21.61
CA ARG A 71 16.85 3.00 -21.98
C ARG A 71 16.95 3.41 -23.45
N HIS A 72 16.07 2.87 -24.29
CA HIS A 72 15.96 3.17 -25.73
C HIS A 72 14.75 4.06 -26.06
N ARG A 73 14.43 5.02 -25.18
CA ARG A 73 13.22 5.87 -25.29
C ARG A 73 13.07 6.57 -26.65
N LEU A 74 14.16 7.04 -27.25
CA LEU A 74 14.11 7.76 -28.52
C LEU A 74 13.65 6.84 -29.66
N PHE A 75 14.07 5.58 -29.65
CA PHE A 75 13.60 4.59 -30.62
C PHE A 75 12.12 4.27 -30.42
N THR A 76 11.66 4.12 -29.17
CA THR A 76 10.21 3.90 -28.91
C THR A 76 9.34 5.10 -29.30
N GLN A 77 9.85 6.32 -29.18
CA GLN A 77 9.14 7.53 -29.61
C GLN A 77 9.06 7.61 -31.13
N TRP A 78 10.16 7.30 -31.82
CA TRP A 78 10.18 7.23 -33.28
C TRP A 78 9.22 6.18 -33.83
N LEU A 79 9.18 4.98 -33.23
CA LEU A 79 8.19 3.94 -33.57
C LEU A 79 6.75 4.44 -33.43
N GLY A 80 6.49 5.24 -32.38
CA GLY A 80 5.18 5.83 -32.13
C GLY A 80 4.78 6.90 -33.14
N GLU A 81 5.75 7.66 -33.66
CA GLU A 81 5.52 8.81 -34.53
C GLU A 81 5.54 8.45 -36.03
N VAL A 82 6.38 7.50 -36.45
CA VAL A 82 6.62 7.19 -37.88
C VAL A 82 5.87 5.95 -38.35
N HIS A 83 5.72 4.93 -37.52
CA HIS A 83 5.06 3.68 -37.94
C HIS A 83 3.56 3.68 -37.69
N SER A 84 2.96 4.79 -37.21
CA SER A 84 1.57 4.85 -36.73
C SER A 84 1.21 3.74 -35.75
N LEU A 85 2.23 3.07 -35.20
CA LEU A 85 2.10 2.10 -34.15
C LEU A 85 1.79 2.93 -32.94
N THR A 86 0.57 2.81 -32.43
CA THR A 86 0.24 3.34 -31.13
C THR A 86 1.07 2.53 -30.14
N VAL A 87 2.35 2.88 -29.97
CA VAL A 87 3.22 2.44 -28.89
C VAL A 87 2.60 3.07 -27.67
N SER A 88 1.48 2.50 -27.26
CA SER A 88 0.57 3.19 -26.41
C SER A 88 1.33 3.26 -25.10
N THR A 89 1.46 4.47 -24.60
CA THR A 89 1.83 4.69 -23.20
C THR A 89 1.05 3.74 -22.28
N GLU A 90 -0.13 3.28 -22.71
CA GLU A 90 -0.95 2.25 -22.12
C GLU A 90 -0.28 0.86 -22.03
N ALA A 91 0.32 0.29 -23.07
CA ALA A 91 1.00 -1.01 -22.99
C ALA A 91 2.16 -0.99 -21.97
N PHE A 92 2.94 0.09 -21.96
CA PHE A 92 3.98 0.32 -20.95
C PHE A 92 3.40 0.50 -19.54
N ARG A 93 2.30 1.24 -19.40
CA ARG A 93 1.59 1.41 -18.12
C ARG A 93 1.02 0.07 -17.64
N HIS A 94 0.46 -0.74 -18.52
CA HIS A 94 -0.05 -2.07 -18.22
C HIS A 94 1.06 -2.99 -17.72
N ALA A 95 2.20 -3.04 -18.42
CA ALA A 95 3.35 -3.84 -17.98
C ALA A 95 3.92 -3.34 -16.64
N ALA A 96 3.96 -2.03 -16.41
CA ALA A 96 4.40 -1.45 -15.15
C ALA A 96 3.45 -1.78 -14.00
N GLU A 97 2.13 -1.61 -14.18
CA GLU A 97 1.13 -1.95 -13.17
C GLU A 97 1.13 -3.44 -12.86
N SER A 98 1.27 -4.31 -13.87
CA SER A 98 1.36 -5.77 -13.69
C SER A 98 2.58 -6.14 -12.84
N ARG A 99 3.75 -5.55 -13.10
CA ARG A 99 4.94 -5.73 -12.26
C ARG A 99 4.73 -5.25 -10.83
N GLN A 100 4.03 -4.13 -10.63
CA GLN A 100 3.74 -3.63 -9.29
C GLN A 100 2.77 -4.54 -8.54
N ILE A 101 1.80 -5.14 -9.22
CA ILE A 101 0.92 -6.18 -8.66
C ILE A 101 1.74 -7.41 -8.26
N GLN A 102 2.67 -7.86 -9.10
CA GLN A 102 3.55 -8.98 -8.76
C GLN A 102 4.44 -8.67 -7.54
N ASN A 103 5.09 -7.51 -7.52
CA ASN A 103 5.91 -7.06 -6.39
C ASN A 103 5.10 -6.96 -5.09
N LEU A 104 3.81 -6.64 -5.18
CA LEU A 104 2.89 -6.65 -4.05
C LEU A 104 2.66 -8.07 -3.55
N MET A 105 2.38 -9.02 -4.44
CA MET A 105 2.18 -10.44 -4.11
C MET A 105 3.42 -11.05 -3.46
N ASP A 106 4.61 -10.69 -3.93
CA ASP A 106 5.89 -11.21 -3.43
C ASP A 106 6.26 -10.72 -2.02
N GLN A 107 5.47 -9.80 -1.45
CA GLN A 107 5.57 -9.47 -0.02
C GLN A 107 5.01 -10.56 0.89
N LEU A 108 4.25 -11.52 0.34
CA LEU A 108 3.73 -12.68 1.04
C LEU A 108 4.53 -13.93 0.63
N PRO A 109 4.90 -14.80 1.59
CA PRO A 109 5.60 -16.04 1.26
C PRO A 109 4.78 -16.91 0.30
N ALA A 110 5.40 -17.41 -0.76
CA ALA A 110 4.73 -18.12 -1.86
C ALA A 110 3.85 -19.30 -1.39
N ASN A 111 4.27 -20.03 -0.36
CA ASN A 111 3.54 -21.19 0.16
C ASN A 111 2.70 -20.88 1.42
N SER A 112 2.34 -19.62 1.63
CA SER A 112 1.50 -19.23 2.78
C SER A 112 0.01 -19.25 2.43
N SER A 113 -0.83 -19.58 3.41
CA SER A 113 -2.30 -19.47 3.27
C SER A 113 -2.73 -18.05 2.89
N TYR A 114 -1.98 -17.03 3.34
CA TYR A 114 -2.23 -15.63 2.98
C TYR A 114 -1.87 -15.29 1.54
N ARG A 115 -0.86 -15.92 0.96
CA ARG A 115 -0.61 -15.82 -0.48
C ARG A 115 -1.81 -16.35 -1.25
N GLN A 116 -2.35 -17.51 -0.86
CA GLN A 116 -3.53 -18.09 -1.50
C GLN A 116 -4.76 -17.17 -1.40
N LEU A 117 -5.07 -16.61 -0.21
CA LEU A 117 -6.15 -15.64 -0.05
C LEU A 117 -5.98 -14.38 -0.92
N ALA A 118 -4.73 -13.92 -1.09
CA ALA A 118 -4.43 -12.77 -1.94
C ALA A 118 -4.58 -13.11 -3.42
N GLU A 119 -4.18 -14.32 -3.84
CA GLU A 119 -4.33 -14.81 -5.21
C GLU A 119 -5.79 -14.99 -5.60
N ASP A 120 -6.60 -15.59 -4.72
CA ASP A 120 -8.03 -15.77 -4.94
C ASP A 120 -8.75 -14.42 -5.09
N TYR A 121 -8.37 -13.42 -4.28
CA TYR A 121 -8.90 -12.07 -4.42
C TYR A 121 -8.40 -11.37 -5.69
N LEU A 122 -7.13 -11.54 -6.07
CA LEU A 122 -6.56 -11.00 -7.30
C LEU A 122 -7.33 -11.52 -8.52
N ARG A 123 -7.63 -12.83 -8.61
CA ARG A 123 -8.44 -13.40 -9.70
C ARG A 123 -9.80 -12.72 -9.84
N VAL A 124 -10.46 -12.41 -8.72
CA VAL A 124 -11.75 -11.68 -8.74
C VAL A 124 -11.57 -10.26 -9.30
N LEU A 125 -10.47 -9.59 -8.97
CA LEU A 125 -10.17 -8.25 -9.49
C LEU A 125 -9.78 -8.28 -10.98
N GLU A 126 -9.02 -9.28 -11.41
CA GLU A 126 -8.64 -9.50 -12.81
C GLU A 126 -9.86 -9.80 -13.68
N GLN A 127 -10.82 -10.59 -13.21
CA GLN A 127 -12.09 -10.81 -13.91
C GLN A 127 -12.88 -9.51 -14.11
N ARG A 128 -12.86 -8.59 -13.13
CA ARG A 128 -13.48 -7.27 -13.27
C ARG A 128 -12.74 -6.38 -14.27
N HIS A 129 -11.41 -6.49 -14.31
CA HIS A 129 -10.59 -5.79 -15.28
C HIS A 129 -10.83 -6.29 -16.70
N ALA A 130 -10.83 -7.62 -16.91
CA ALA A 130 -11.11 -8.24 -18.19
C ALA A 130 -12.52 -7.89 -18.71
N ALA A 131 -13.50 -7.72 -17.82
CA ALA A 131 -14.84 -7.25 -18.14
C ALA A 131 -14.94 -5.72 -18.38
N GLY A 132 -13.81 -4.99 -18.42
CA GLY A 132 -13.77 -3.54 -18.63
C GLY A 132 -14.32 -2.69 -17.48
N ARG A 133 -14.65 -3.29 -16.32
CA ARG A 133 -15.28 -2.58 -15.19
C ARG A 133 -14.28 -1.79 -14.34
N THR A 134 -13.00 -2.14 -14.42
CA THR A 134 -11.92 -1.52 -13.64
C THR A 134 -10.61 -1.50 -14.42
N SER A 135 -9.72 -0.53 -14.16
CA SER A 135 -8.35 -0.53 -14.70
C SER A 135 -7.37 -1.35 -13.84
N LEU A 136 -6.21 -1.73 -14.39
CA LEU A 136 -5.14 -2.40 -13.61
C LEU A 136 -4.68 -1.56 -12.42
N ARG A 137 -4.66 -0.22 -12.56
CA ARG A 137 -4.35 0.67 -11.44
C ARG A 137 -5.35 0.51 -10.30
N SER A 138 -6.65 0.38 -10.61
CA SER A 138 -7.69 0.12 -9.62
C SER A 138 -7.54 -1.26 -8.97
N VAL A 139 -7.14 -2.28 -9.75
CA VAL A 139 -6.78 -3.61 -9.21
C VAL A 139 -5.66 -3.48 -8.18
N ARG A 140 -4.54 -2.85 -8.54
CA ARG A 140 -3.42 -2.62 -7.63
C ARG A 140 -3.83 -1.85 -6.37
N LEU A 141 -4.62 -0.79 -6.52
CA LEU A 141 -5.08 0.03 -5.40
C LEU A 141 -6.00 -0.75 -4.44
N ALA A 142 -6.82 -1.67 -4.95
CA ALA A 142 -7.65 -2.55 -4.13
C ALA A 142 -6.83 -3.66 -3.44
N LEU A 143 -5.80 -4.18 -4.12
CA LEU A 143 -4.96 -5.26 -3.60
C LEU A 143 -3.96 -4.78 -2.53
N THR A 144 -3.41 -3.58 -2.69
CA THR A 144 -2.39 -3.01 -1.79
C THR A 144 -2.78 -3.09 -0.30
N PRO A 145 -3.96 -2.61 0.13
CA PRO A 145 -4.33 -2.66 1.54
C PRO A 145 -4.68 -4.09 2.01
N ALA A 146 -5.15 -4.97 1.12
CA ALA A 146 -5.41 -6.37 1.44
C ALA A 146 -4.11 -7.08 1.83
N ILE A 147 -3.06 -6.94 1.01
CA ILE A 147 -1.73 -7.52 1.31
C ILE A 147 -1.12 -6.93 2.57
N ALA A 148 -1.22 -5.61 2.74
CA ALA A 148 -0.71 -4.97 3.94
C ALA A 148 -1.44 -5.42 5.23
N LEU A 149 -2.74 -5.72 5.16
CA LEU A 149 -3.50 -6.31 6.26
C LEU A 149 -3.03 -7.74 6.56
N LEU A 150 -2.86 -8.57 5.54
CA LEU A 150 -2.38 -9.95 5.68
C LEU A 150 -0.97 -9.98 6.29
N LYS A 151 -0.08 -9.10 5.80
CA LYS A 151 1.27 -8.94 6.35
C LYS A 151 1.25 -8.50 7.82
N ALA A 152 0.32 -7.61 8.19
CA ALA A 152 0.16 -7.17 9.58
C ALA A 152 -0.37 -8.27 10.51
N ALA A 153 -1.07 -9.28 9.98
CA ALA A 153 -1.47 -10.47 10.75
C ALA A 153 -0.32 -11.47 10.94
N GLY A 154 0.72 -11.40 10.09
CA GLY A 154 1.92 -12.25 10.18
C GLY A 154 1.58 -13.73 9.99
N HIS A 155 1.99 -14.57 10.94
CA HIS A 155 1.64 -16.00 10.95
C HIS A 155 0.36 -16.32 11.74
N SER A 156 -0.23 -15.33 12.42
CA SER A 156 -1.43 -15.55 13.22
C SER A 156 -2.68 -15.44 12.36
N ILE A 157 -3.70 -16.26 12.63
CA ILE A 157 -4.97 -16.26 11.89
C ILE A 157 -5.59 -14.85 11.87
N LEU A 158 -5.95 -14.40 10.67
CA LEU A 158 -6.54 -13.09 10.44
C LEU A 158 -7.86 -13.01 11.22
N GLY A 159 -8.01 -11.95 12.00
CA GLY A 159 -9.12 -11.81 12.93
C GLY A 159 -9.45 -10.35 13.14
N GLN A 160 -10.59 -10.09 13.79
CA GLN A 160 -11.11 -8.73 13.95
C GLN A 160 -10.11 -7.77 14.59
N ARG A 161 -9.27 -8.27 15.52
CA ARG A 161 -8.19 -7.50 16.16
C ARG A 161 -7.18 -6.93 15.16
N HIS A 162 -6.83 -7.70 14.13
CA HIS A 162 -5.86 -7.30 13.10
C HIS A 162 -6.47 -6.24 12.20
N LEU A 163 -7.74 -6.43 11.78
CA LEU A 163 -8.48 -5.47 10.99
C LEU A 163 -8.67 -4.13 11.73
N ASN A 164 -9.04 -4.16 13.01
CA ASN A 164 -9.22 -2.96 13.82
C ASN A 164 -7.90 -2.20 13.98
N ARG A 165 -6.83 -2.87 14.40
CA ARG A 165 -5.51 -2.26 14.56
C ARG A 165 -5.00 -1.65 13.25
N TYR A 166 -5.21 -2.35 12.13
CA TYR A 166 -4.83 -1.86 10.81
C TYR A 166 -5.58 -0.58 10.44
N LEU A 167 -6.90 -0.56 10.63
CA LEU A 167 -7.75 0.60 10.30
C LEU A 167 -7.57 1.78 11.28
N GLU A 168 -7.15 1.53 12.52
CA GLU A 168 -6.71 2.58 13.44
C GLU A 168 -5.47 3.29 12.91
N ALA A 169 -4.50 2.55 12.36
CA ALA A 169 -3.30 3.13 11.76
C ALA A 169 -3.57 3.76 10.38
N LYS A 170 -4.48 3.19 9.59
CA LYS A 170 -4.74 3.58 8.18
C LYS A 170 -6.24 3.73 7.89
N PRO A 171 -6.94 4.71 8.49
CA PRO A 171 -8.40 4.84 8.35
C PRO A 171 -8.85 5.12 6.90
N GLY A 172 -8.03 5.81 6.11
CA GLY A 172 -8.31 6.12 4.70
C GLY A 172 -8.40 4.89 3.79
N GLN A 173 -7.88 3.73 4.21
CA GLN A 173 -7.89 2.50 3.40
C GLN A 173 -9.14 1.63 3.63
N ARG A 174 -10.08 2.10 4.45
CA ARG A 174 -11.33 1.41 4.76
C ARG A 174 -12.13 1.04 3.51
N ALA A 175 -12.33 1.99 2.58
CA ALA A 175 -13.13 1.76 1.39
C ALA A 175 -12.54 0.64 0.53
N ALA A 176 -11.23 0.69 0.29
CA ALA A 176 -10.50 -0.30 -0.48
C ALA A 176 -10.52 -1.71 0.17
N LEU A 177 -10.47 -1.79 1.50
CA LEU A 177 -10.56 -3.08 2.23
C LEU A 177 -11.96 -3.71 2.23
N THR A 178 -13.02 -2.94 2.00
CA THR A 178 -14.40 -3.44 2.07
C THR A 178 -14.63 -4.57 1.08
N GLY A 179 -14.05 -4.48 -0.12
CA GLY A 179 -14.11 -5.53 -1.15
C GLY A 179 -13.44 -6.82 -0.69
N PHE A 180 -12.25 -6.72 -0.11
CA PHE A 180 -11.48 -7.86 0.37
C PHE A 180 -12.15 -8.56 1.56
N ILE A 181 -12.64 -7.80 2.55
CA ILE A 181 -13.34 -8.37 3.71
C ILE A 181 -14.67 -9.04 3.30
N SER A 182 -15.35 -8.49 2.29
CA SER A 182 -16.53 -9.14 1.70
C SER A 182 -16.17 -10.46 1.01
N HIS A 183 -15.05 -10.50 0.29
CA HIS A 183 -14.54 -11.71 -0.35
C HIS A 183 -14.19 -12.80 0.67
N LEU A 184 -13.42 -12.46 1.72
CA LEU A 184 -13.05 -13.40 2.79
C LEU A 184 -14.27 -14.00 3.51
N ARG A 185 -15.29 -13.20 3.77
CA ARG A 185 -16.55 -13.67 4.37
C ARG A 185 -17.26 -14.69 3.50
N LYS A 186 -17.35 -14.41 2.19
CA LYS A 186 -18.12 -15.22 1.24
C LYS A 186 -17.42 -16.53 0.87
N GLN A 187 -16.11 -16.49 0.68
CA GLN A 187 -15.36 -17.60 0.07
C GLN A 187 -14.54 -18.41 1.08
N HIS A 188 -14.21 -17.84 2.25
CA HIS A 188 -13.28 -18.45 3.20
C HIS A 188 -13.82 -18.48 4.64
N ALA A 189 -15.12 -18.27 4.84
CA ALA A 189 -15.82 -18.34 6.13
C ALA A 189 -15.22 -17.48 7.26
N TYR A 190 -14.50 -16.40 6.93
CA TYR A 190 -13.96 -15.48 7.94
C TYR A 190 -15.08 -14.64 8.55
N GLU A 191 -15.21 -14.64 9.88
CA GLU A 191 -16.13 -13.76 10.62
C GLU A 191 -15.54 -12.35 10.84
N LEU A 192 -15.18 -11.67 9.74
CA LEU A 192 -14.64 -10.32 9.78
C LEU A 192 -15.71 -9.29 9.46
N THR A 193 -15.91 -8.33 10.36
CA THR A 193 -16.85 -7.23 10.15
C THR A 193 -16.09 -5.93 9.97
N MET A 194 -16.45 -5.15 8.95
CA MET A 194 -15.90 -3.80 8.83
C MET A 194 -16.30 -3.00 10.08
N PRO A 195 -15.35 -2.47 10.87
CA PRO A 195 -15.71 -1.68 12.06
C PRO A 195 -16.57 -0.48 11.63
N ALA A 196 -17.23 0.28 12.51
CA ALA A 196 -17.81 1.55 12.07
C ALA A 196 -16.72 2.47 11.46
N LYS A 197 -17.07 3.52 10.69
CA LYS A 197 -16.12 4.54 10.13
C LYS A 197 -15.14 5.12 11.18
N SER A 198 -15.43 4.86 12.44
CA SER A 198 -14.64 5.01 13.64
C SER A 198 -14.16 6.43 13.89
N SER A 199 -14.97 7.08 14.71
CA SER A 199 -14.54 7.95 15.80
C SER A 199 -13.45 7.37 16.72
N LEU A 200 -12.69 6.31 16.39
CA LEU A 200 -11.68 5.72 17.31
C LEU A 200 -10.49 6.66 17.58
N PRO A 201 -9.89 7.34 16.58
CA PRO A 201 -8.93 8.41 16.83
C PRO A 201 -9.56 9.54 17.66
N ASN A 202 -10.81 9.90 17.35
CA ASN A 202 -11.55 10.92 18.11
C ASN A 202 -11.94 10.44 19.51
N GLN A 203 -12.12 9.15 19.74
CA GLN A 203 -12.55 8.56 21.00
C GLN A 203 -11.35 8.47 21.92
N ARG A 204 -10.18 8.05 21.41
CA ARG A 204 -8.94 8.08 22.18
C ARG A 204 -8.56 9.52 22.53
N LYS A 205 -8.66 10.47 21.58
CA LYS A 205 -8.50 11.91 21.84
C LYS A 205 -9.52 12.46 22.85
N ARG A 206 -10.77 12.02 22.80
CA ARG A 206 -11.81 12.41 23.78
C ARG A 206 -11.54 11.83 25.16
N ILE A 207 -11.11 10.57 25.24
CA ILE A 207 -10.72 9.92 26.50
C ILE A 207 -9.50 10.63 27.09
N GLU A 208 -8.51 10.94 26.26
CA GLU A 208 -7.31 11.68 26.62
C GLU A 208 -7.63 13.07 27.14
N LYS A 209 -8.41 13.86 26.39
CA LYS A 209 -8.88 15.18 26.83
C LYS A 209 -9.59 15.09 28.18
N ARG A 210 -10.46 14.09 28.36
CA ARG A 210 -11.18 13.89 29.62
C ARG A 210 -10.28 13.45 30.77
N LEU A 211 -9.24 12.66 30.50
CA LEU A 211 -8.22 12.30 31.50
C LEU A 211 -7.39 13.54 31.90
N LEU A 212 -7.04 14.41 30.97
CA LEU A 212 -6.36 15.67 31.24
C LEU A 212 -7.23 16.61 32.10
N GLU A 213 -8.53 16.73 31.79
CA GLU A 213 -9.47 17.50 32.62
C GLU A 213 -9.53 16.97 34.06
N LEU A 214 -9.53 15.63 34.25
CA LEU A 214 -9.52 15.02 35.58
C LEU A 214 -8.18 15.21 36.30
N LEU A 215 -7.06 15.28 35.57
CA LEU A 215 -5.74 15.61 36.12
C LEU A 215 -5.71 17.06 36.65
N GLU A 216 -6.25 18.00 35.89
CA GLU A 216 -6.25 19.43 36.26
C GLU A 216 -7.22 19.73 37.42
N THR A 217 -8.44 19.21 37.36
CA THR A 217 -9.49 19.50 38.35
C THR A 217 -9.36 18.68 39.64
N GLY A 218 -8.60 17.58 39.59
CA GLY A 218 -8.44 16.62 40.67
C GLY A 218 -9.66 15.72 40.86
N VAL A 219 -9.43 14.49 41.30
CA VAL A 219 -10.47 13.48 41.48
C VAL A 219 -10.99 13.48 42.92
N LYS A 220 -12.06 14.26 43.16
CA LYS A 220 -12.63 14.46 44.52
C LYS A 220 -13.85 13.58 44.82
N SER A 221 -14.66 13.24 43.82
CA SER A 221 -15.90 12.48 44.01
C SER A 221 -15.75 10.99 43.68
N GLN A 222 -16.61 10.15 44.27
CA GLN A 222 -16.64 8.72 43.95
C GLN A 222 -17.01 8.46 42.48
N THR A 223 -17.80 9.34 41.87
CA THR A 223 -18.12 9.28 40.43
C THR A 223 -16.89 9.59 39.58
N ALA A 224 -16.10 10.60 39.93
CA ALA A 224 -14.84 10.93 39.25
C ALA A 224 -13.78 9.82 39.43
N LYS A 225 -13.73 9.16 40.59
CA LYS A 225 -12.84 7.99 40.82
C LYS A 225 -13.19 6.84 39.88
N LYS A 226 -14.47 6.52 39.75
CA LYS A 226 -14.96 5.50 38.81
C LYS A 226 -14.66 5.88 37.36
N GLU A 227 -14.83 7.15 37.01
CA GLU A 227 -14.52 7.68 35.69
C GLU A 227 -13.02 7.58 35.37
N TRP A 228 -12.14 7.96 36.30
CA TRP A 228 -10.68 7.83 36.18
C TRP A 228 -10.25 6.39 35.89
N ILE A 229 -10.78 5.43 36.67
CA ILE A 229 -10.47 4.01 36.51
C ILE A 229 -10.98 3.50 35.15
N TYR A 230 -12.21 3.86 34.79
CA TYR A 230 -12.83 3.49 33.53
C TYR A 230 -12.03 4.01 32.33
N LEU A 231 -11.70 5.30 32.31
CA LEU A 231 -10.97 5.93 31.21
C LEU A 231 -9.51 5.48 31.16
N GLY A 232 -8.86 5.33 32.31
CA GLY A 232 -7.47 4.85 32.41
C GLY A 232 -7.31 3.43 31.87
N LEU A 233 -8.22 2.50 32.21
CA LEU A 233 -8.19 1.14 31.64
C LEU A 233 -8.34 1.14 30.13
N ARG A 234 -9.12 2.06 29.60
CA ARG A 234 -9.35 2.19 28.16
C ARG A 234 -8.19 2.86 27.43
N TYR A 235 -7.53 3.83 28.07
CA TYR A 235 -6.45 4.61 27.46
C TYR A 235 -5.08 3.93 27.58
N PHE A 236 -4.70 3.47 28.78
CA PHE A 236 -3.40 2.88 29.07
C PHE A 236 -3.33 1.39 28.68
N HIS A 237 -4.45 0.66 28.86
CA HIS A 237 -4.49 -0.80 28.72
C HIS A 237 -5.37 -1.30 27.57
N ASN A 238 -5.95 -0.40 26.78
CA ASN A 238 -6.85 -0.69 25.65
C ASN A 238 -7.99 -1.68 26.01
N VAL A 239 -8.47 -1.66 27.26
CA VAL A 239 -9.58 -2.51 27.69
C VAL A 239 -10.88 -2.03 27.04
N THR A 240 -11.72 -2.96 26.58
CA THR A 240 -13.03 -2.60 26.00
C THR A 240 -13.94 -1.92 27.03
N ALA A 241 -14.84 -1.03 26.59
CA ALA A 241 -15.76 -0.29 27.48
C ALA A 241 -16.54 -1.23 28.43
N ARG A 242 -17.08 -2.33 27.93
CA ARG A 242 -17.83 -3.31 28.74
C ARG A 242 -16.98 -3.95 29.83
N LYS A 243 -15.72 -4.29 29.52
CA LYS A 243 -14.79 -4.88 30.49
C LYS A 243 -14.28 -3.85 31.49
N ALA A 244 -13.98 -2.63 31.03
CA ALA A 244 -13.59 -1.53 31.89
C ALA A 244 -14.69 -1.22 32.91
N GLN A 245 -15.96 -1.19 32.49
CA GLN A 245 -17.10 -0.96 33.39
C GLN A 245 -17.20 -2.03 34.50
N LYS A 246 -16.92 -3.29 34.19
CA LYS A 246 -16.88 -4.38 35.19
C LYS A 246 -15.71 -4.24 36.16
N ALA A 247 -14.54 -3.82 35.66
CA ALA A 247 -13.32 -3.68 36.45
C ALA A 247 -13.38 -2.49 37.44
N VAL A 248 -14.18 -1.46 37.15
CA VAL A 248 -14.34 -0.27 38.02
C VAL A 248 -14.75 -0.65 39.44
N SER A 249 -15.66 -1.61 39.61
CA SER A 249 -16.14 -2.03 40.93
C SER A 249 -15.15 -2.88 41.72
N GLY A 250 -14.19 -3.52 41.03
CA GLY A 250 -13.18 -4.40 41.63
C GLY A 250 -11.81 -3.73 41.83
N ALA A 251 -11.67 -2.46 41.45
CA ALA A 251 -10.42 -1.73 41.59
C ALA A 251 -10.15 -1.38 43.05
N ARG A 252 -8.92 -1.64 43.49
CA ARG A 252 -8.46 -1.35 44.85
C ARG A 252 -7.22 -0.48 44.78
N GLN A 253 -7.15 0.49 45.68
CA GLN A 253 -5.93 1.25 45.92
C GLN A 253 -5.24 0.64 47.15
N PRO A 254 -4.10 -0.05 46.99
CA PRO A 254 -3.29 -0.49 48.12
C PRO A 254 -2.85 0.71 48.97
N ALA A 255 -2.89 0.58 50.29
CA ALA A 255 -2.63 1.66 51.25
C ALA A 255 -1.23 2.31 51.11
N LEU A 256 -0.28 1.64 50.46
CA LEU A 256 1.12 2.04 50.34
C LEU A 256 1.57 2.27 48.88
N SER A 257 0.66 2.29 47.90
CA SER A 257 1.05 2.41 46.49
C SER A 257 0.63 3.73 45.86
N GLN A 258 1.51 4.31 45.04
CA GLN A 258 1.24 5.46 44.16
C GLN A 258 0.34 5.10 42.94
N GLY A 259 -0.48 4.06 43.05
CA GLY A 259 -1.28 3.55 41.94
C GLY A 259 -2.51 2.77 42.38
N ILE A 260 -3.37 2.46 41.41
CA ILE A 260 -4.61 1.72 41.58
C ILE A 260 -4.50 0.41 40.82
N ASN A 261 -4.83 -0.70 41.47
CA ASN A 261 -4.87 -2.02 40.85
C ASN A 261 -6.31 -2.40 40.51
N ALA A 262 -6.59 -2.54 39.22
CA ALA A 262 -7.88 -3.02 38.73
C ALA A 262 -7.80 -4.50 38.36
N HIS A 263 -8.58 -5.31 39.05
CA HIS A 263 -8.64 -6.75 38.81
C HIS A 263 -9.71 -7.09 37.77
N LEU A 264 -9.33 -7.79 36.71
CA LEU A 264 -10.24 -8.22 35.66
C LEU A 264 -9.80 -9.58 35.10
N GLU A 265 -10.69 -10.58 35.17
CA GLU A 265 -10.49 -11.91 34.57
C GLU A 265 -9.13 -12.56 34.95
N GLY A 266 -8.73 -12.44 36.21
CA GLY A 266 -7.45 -13.00 36.72
C GLY A 266 -6.20 -12.18 36.39
N LYS A 267 -6.34 -11.01 35.74
CA LYS A 267 -5.24 -10.08 35.45
C LYS A 267 -5.35 -8.83 36.32
N ILE A 268 -4.20 -8.27 36.67
CA ILE A 268 -4.08 -7.03 37.43
C ILE A 268 -3.62 -5.93 36.47
N TYR A 269 -4.41 -4.87 36.34
CA TYR A 269 -4.10 -3.69 35.55
C TYR A 269 -3.73 -2.54 36.49
N TRP A 270 -2.52 -2.02 36.35
CA TRP A 270 -2.04 -0.90 37.15
C TRP A 270 -2.43 0.44 36.52
N LEU A 271 -2.98 1.36 37.30
CA LEU A 271 -3.27 2.74 36.90
C LEU A 271 -2.55 3.73 37.82
N PRO A 272 -2.27 4.95 37.35
CA PRO A 272 -1.77 6.01 38.23
C PRO A 272 -2.76 6.31 39.36
N ALA A 273 -2.24 6.77 40.51
CA ALA A 273 -3.05 7.25 41.62
C ALA A 273 -4.00 8.38 41.18
N PHE A 274 -5.04 8.60 41.97
CA PHE A 274 -5.97 9.69 41.72
C PHE A 274 -5.22 11.02 41.73
N PRO A 275 -5.36 11.86 40.69
CA PRO A 275 -4.74 13.17 40.70
C PRO A 275 -5.35 14.01 41.81
N ALA A 276 -4.48 14.61 42.62
CA ALA A 276 -4.85 15.76 43.43
C ALA A 276 -5.06 16.96 42.49
N PRO A 277 -5.95 17.91 42.83
CA PRO A 277 -5.99 19.17 42.11
C PRO A 277 -4.58 19.76 42.15
N SER A 278 -4.08 20.23 40.99
CA SER A 278 -2.80 20.93 40.98
C SER A 278 -2.98 22.21 41.80
N ASP A 279 -2.49 22.21 43.04
CA ASP A 279 -1.96 23.47 43.57
C ASP A 279 -0.85 23.89 42.60
N ALA A 280 -0.89 25.15 42.21
CA ALA A 280 -0.06 25.71 41.17
C ALA A 280 1.40 25.23 41.29
N LEU A 281 2.04 25.00 40.15
CA LEU A 281 3.49 25.06 40.03
C LEU A 281 3.96 26.40 40.62
N SER A 282 4.26 26.40 41.92
CA SER A 282 4.90 27.47 42.66
C SER A 282 6.08 26.84 43.38
N ALA A 283 7.19 26.73 42.65
CA ALA A 283 8.57 26.92 43.12
C ALA A 283 9.53 26.45 42.02
N GLY A 284 10.17 27.39 41.35
CA GLY A 284 11.21 27.10 40.36
C GLY A 284 11.51 28.28 39.43
N HIS A 285 11.70 29.47 40.00
CA HIS A 285 12.58 30.48 39.41
C HIS A 285 13.99 30.25 39.95
#